data_AF-Q2YEI6-F1
#
_entry.id   AF-Q2YEI6-F1
#
_cell.length_a   1.000
_cell.length_b   1.000
_cell.length_c   1.000
_cell.angle_alpha   90.00
_cell.angle_beta   90.00
_cell.angle_gamma   90.00
#
_symmetry.space_group_name_H-M   'P 1'
#
loop_
_entity.id
_entity.type
_entity.pdbx_description
1 polymer ?
#
loop_
_entity_poly.entity_id
_entity_poly.type
_entity_poly.pdbx_seq_one_letter_code
_entity_poly.pdbx_strand_id
1 'polypeptide(L)' 'KLNIPVIAMVDTNTDPDGIDYVIPSNDDAIRAIRLITSTMADAVIEGRQGEDDVNEETFVEETT' A
#
# COMPACT_ATOMS: atom_id res chain seq x y z
N LYS A 1 9.37 19.70 -4.86
CA LYS A 1 8.55 18.47 -4.73
C LYS A 1 9.48 17.36 -4.26
N LEU A 2 9.13 16.65 -3.19
CA LEU A 2 9.84 15.44 -2.75
C LEU A 2 9.40 14.33 -3.71
N ASN A 3 10.32 13.54 -4.25
CA ASN A 3 10.06 12.55 -5.32
C ASN A 3 9.38 11.28 -4.77
N ILE A 4 8.29 11.47 -4.02
CA ILE A 4 7.53 10.44 -3.32
C ILE A 4 6.31 10.11 -4.19
N PRO A 5 6.09 8.84 -4.56
CA PRO A 5 4.91 8.44 -5.31
C PRO A 5 3.65 8.61 -4.47
N VAL A 6 2.63 9.23 -5.05
CA VAL A 6 1.34 9.50 -4.42
C VAL A 6 0.29 8.53 -4.97
N ILE A 7 -0.27 7.72 -4.07
CA ILE A 7 -1.42 6.85 -4.34
C ILE A 7 -2.61 7.38 -3.54
N ALA A 8 -3.77 7.58 -4.18
CA ALA A 8 -4.94 8.14 -3.52
C ALA A 8 -6.26 7.50 -3.97
N MET A 9 -7.22 7.41 -3.04
CA MET A 9 -8.61 7.11 -3.34
C MET A 9 -9.29 8.37 -3.89
N VAL A 10 -10.03 8.25 -4.99
CA VAL A 10 -10.66 9.39 -5.67
C VAL A 10 -12.12 9.04 -5.99
N ASP A 11 -13.05 9.89 -5.56
CA ASP A 11 -14.46 9.87 -5.97
C ASP A 11 -14.74 10.95 -7.03
N THR A 12 -15.94 10.96 -7.59
CA THR A 12 -16.45 11.84 -8.64
C THR A 12 -16.30 13.35 -8.38
N ASN A 13 -16.12 13.76 -7.12
CA ASN A 13 -15.96 15.14 -6.69
C ASN A 13 -14.49 15.53 -6.36
N THR A 14 -13.54 14.60 -6.50
CA THR A 14 -12.14 14.81 -6.15
C THR A 14 -11.28 15.06 -7.40
N ASP A 15 -10.39 16.05 -7.34
CA ASP A 15 -9.45 16.36 -8.42
C ASP A 15 -8.25 15.39 -8.39
N PRO A 16 -8.04 14.57 -9.45
CA PRO A 16 -6.92 13.63 -9.50
C PRO A 16 -5.56 14.27 -9.83
N ASP A 17 -5.50 15.60 -10.02
CA ASP A 17 -4.26 16.28 -10.40
C ASP A 17 -3.14 16.12 -9.35
N GLY A 18 -1.99 15.61 -9.81
CA GLY A 18 -0.81 15.41 -8.96
C GLY A 18 -0.78 14.09 -8.18
N ILE A 19 -1.71 13.18 -8.47
CA ILE A 19 -1.68 11.79 -7.98
C ILE A 19 -1.04 10.90 -9.06
N ASP A 20 -0.08 10.06 -8.67
CA ASP A 20 0.60 9.14 -9.60
C ASP A 20 -0.25 7.90 -9.88
N TYR A 21 -0.95 7.40 -8.86
CA TYR A 21 -1.83 6.23 -8.96
C TYR A 21 -3.18 6.49 -8.30
N VAL A 22 -4.23 6.46 -9.11
CA VAL A 22 -5.61 6.73 -8.67
C VAL A 22 -6.35 5.42 -8.40
N ILE A 23 -7.01 5.34 -7.26
CA ILE A 23 -7.93 4.25 -6.89
C ILE A 23 -9.36 4.82 -6.91
N PRO A 24 -10.16 4.53 -7.95
CA PRO A 24 -11.56 4.96 -7.98
C PRO A 24 -12.34 4.34 -6.82
N SER A 25 -12.91 5.16 -5.94
CA SER A 25 -13.62 4.70 -4.74
C SER A 25 -14.58 5.76 -4.22
N ASN A 26 -15.61 5.34 -3.48
CA ASN A 26 -16.38 6.22 -2.61
C ASN A 26 -15.58 6.42 -1.31
N ASP A 27 -14.84 7.52 -1.23
CA ASP A 27 -13.94 7.85 -0.12
C ASP A 27 -14.68 8.34 1.14
N ASP A 28 -15.96 8.74 1.02
CA ASP A 28 -16.81 9.09 2.16
C ASP A 28 -17.35 7.87 2.93
N ALA A 29 -17.47 6.72 2.27
CA ALA A 29 -18.10 5.54 2.84
C ALA A 29 -17.14 4.74 3.73
N ILE A 30 -17.44 4.67 5.04
CA ILE A 30 -16.65 3.88 6.01
C ILE A 30 -16.43 2.41 5.59
N ARG A 31 -17.39 1.82 4.88
CA ARG A 31 -17.28 0.45 4.35
C ARG A 31 -16.24 0.34 3.24
N ALA A 32 -16.18 1.33 2.35
CA ALA A 32 -15.21 1.38 1.26
C ALA A 32 -13.80 1.66 1.79
N ILE A 33 -13.65 2.62 2.71
CA ILE A 33 -12.37 2.90 3.38
C ILE A 33 -11.86 1.63 4.07
N ARG A 34 -12.71 0.94 4.86
CA ARG A 34 -12.33 -0.30 5.55
C ARG A 34 -11.89 -1.39 4.59
N LEU A 35 -12.64 -1.59 3.50
CA LEU A 35 -12.32 -2.58 2.49
C LEU A 35 -10.95 -2.31 1.85
N ILE A 36 -10.72 -1.07 1.40
CA ILE A 36 -9.47 -0.71 0.73
C ILE A 36 -8.30 -0.79 1.71
N THR A 37 -8.44 -0.23 2.90
CA THR A 37 -7.37 -0.26 3.91
C THR A 37 -7.05 -1.67 4.38
N SER A 38 -8.04 -2.56 4.55
CA SER A 38 -7.78 -3.96 4.90
C SER A 38 -7.07 -4.70 3.77
N THR A 39 -7.54 -4.56 2.52
CA THR A 39 -6.90 -5.23 1.38
C THR A 39 -5.47 -4.73 1.15
N MET A 40 -5.21 -3.44 1.36
CA MET A 40 -3.85 -2.90 1.32
C MET A 40 -2.96 -3.46 2.43
N ALA A 41 -3.50 -3.60 3.65
CA ALA A 41 -2.76 -4.20 4.76
C ALA A 41 -2.42 -5.67 4.47
N ASP A 42 -3.38 -6.45 3.99
CA ASP A 42 -3.19 -7.85 3.61
C ASP A 42 -2.13 -7.98 2.51
N ALA A 43 -2.20 -7.15 1.46
CA ALA A 43 -1.23 -7.15 0.38
C ALA A 43 0.20 -6.78 0.85
N VAL A 44 0.34 -5.87 1.82
CA VAL A 44 1.65 -5.54 2.42
C VAL A 44 2.18 -6.70 3.26
N ILE A 45 1.32 -7.40 3.99
CA ILE A 45 1.71 -8.59 4.76
C ILE A 45 2.16 -9.71 3.82
N GLU A 46 1.37 -10.00 2.78
CA GLU A 46 1.73 -11.01 1.76
C GLU A 46 3.03 -10.63 1.03
N GLY A 47 3.21 -9.36 0.67
CA GLY A 47 4.44 -8.87 0.05
C GLY A 47 5.67 -9.01 0.95
N ARG A 48 5.50 -8.84 2.26
CA ARG A 48 6.57 -8.99 3.27
C ARG A 48 6.83 -10.43 3.67
N GLN A 49 5.86 -11.33 3.60
CA GLN A 49 6.10 -12.75 3.86
C GLN A 49 7.14 -13.34 2.88
N GLY A 50 7.20 -12.83 1.64
CA GLY A 50 8.28 -13.16 0.71
C GLY A 50 9.62 -12.47 1.00
N GLU A 51 9.66 -11.48 1.91
CA GLU A 51 10.89 -10.80 2.37
C GLU A 51 11.41 -11.38 3.69
N ASP A 52 10.54 -11.82 4.60
CA ASP A 52 10.92 -12.39 5.89
C ASP A 52 11.71 -13.71 5.73
N ASP A 53 11.34 -14.58 4.78
CA ASP A 53 12.13 -15.78 4.44
C ASP A 53 13.55 -15.42 3.93
N VAL A 54 13.70 -14.30 3.23
CA VAL A 54 14.99 -13.87 2.65
C VAL A 54 15.84 -13.16 3.70
N ASN A 55 15.22 -12.41 4.60
CA ASN A 55 15.91 -11.65 5.64
C ASN A 55 16.34 -12.54 6.82
N GLU A 56 15.54 -13.56 7.18
CA GLU A 56 15.94 -14.58 8.16
C GLU A 56 17.15 -15.40 7.68
N GLU A 57 17.20 -15.81 6.40
CA GLU A 57 18.37 -16.53 5.86
C GLU A 57 19.64 -15.64 5.88
N THR A 58 19.53 -14.35 5.54
CA THR A 58 20.69 -13.44 5.57
C THR A 58 21.24 -13.14 6.96
N PHE A 59 20.38 -13.10 7.99
CA PHE A 59 20.83 -12.85 9.37
C PHE A 59 21.56 -14.06 9.98
N VAL A 60 21.27 -15.27 9.50
CA VAL A 60 21.91 -16.52 9.95
C VAL A 60 23.27 -16.73 9.27
N GLU A 61 23.42 -16.38 7.99
CA GLU A 61 24.71 -16.48 7.29
C GLU A 61 25.75 -15.44 7.75
N GLU A 62 25.34 -14.23 8.16
CA GLU A 62 26.29 -13.20 8.61
C GLU A 62 26.85 -13.45 10.02
N THR A 63 26.28 -14.40 10.77
CA THR A 63 26.67 -14.73 12.16
C THR A 63 27.49 -16.02 12.29
N THR A 64 27.85 -16.69 11.18
CA THR A 64 28.66 -17.94 11.17
C THR A 64 30.04 -17.73 10.56
#